data_AF-A0A379YJG2-F1
#
_entry.id   AF-A0A379YJG2-F1
#
_cell.length_a   1.000
_cell.length_b   1.000
_cell.length_c   1.000
_cell.angle_alpha   90.00
_cell.angle_beta   90.00
_cell.angle_gamma   90.00
#
_symmetry.space_group_name_H-M   'P 1'
#
loop_
_entity.id
_entity.type
_entity.pdbx_description
1 polymer ?
#
loop_
_entity_poly.entity_id
_entity_poly.type
_entity_poly.pdbx_seq_one_letter_code
_entity_poly.pdbx_strand_id
1 'polypeptide(L)'
;MSLKGLRFTLEVDGLMETSAAVVGFSLYQCHSTPFVLEVDIASALPDLTATDFLEKNAVLTIWQGTVAQRYVSGIVNEVMLGENNHWQMRYHLTIVPPLWRCGLRQNFRIFQQQDIQAISSTLLHENGVTEWTPVFYESHPAREFCVQYGESDLAFLTRLWAEEGISFFDWHAPEGPEQKLVLCDDVAGVSSLGEMPFNPNTGTEVSTVCISSFRYRARTGPSSVETQDYTFKTPGWPGYYSRAGENLNGQLTQYEIFDYPGRFKDEAHGQAFARYQIEGWRHDTETAICASNSPKLCPGKRFTLTGHPSDTLNREWQVVSSVLTGDQPQALHGSQGEGTTLYNHFEAIPADRTWRVPPQAKPSVDGPQSAIVTGPAGEESSATSMAGCGYAFTGTATVRETRTVRAGYGCRRHGRERDLATWRYRGWARRLSWTS
;
A
#
# COMPACT_ATOMS: atom_id res chain seq x y z
N MET A 1 38.16 13.08 2.25
CA MET A 1 37.23 12.23 3.04
C MET A 1 37.79 10.81 3.05
N SER A 2 37.79 10.13 4.20
CA SER A 2 38.30 8.76 4.30
C SER A 2 37.49 7.83 3.39
N LEU A 3 38.14 7.21 2.41
CA LEU A 3 37.55 6.32 1.39
C LEU A 3 36.94 5.01 1.94
N LYS A 4 36.86 4.83 3.26
CA LYS A 4 36.39 3.60 3.93
C LYS A 4 35.18 3.80 4.86
N GLY A 5 34.72 5.04 5.06
CA GLY A 5 33.64 5.36 6.01
C GLY A 5 32.24 5.16 5.44
N LEU A 6 31.28 4.93 6.34
CA LEU A 6 29.85 5.08 6.07
C LEU A 6 29.55 6.56 5.76
N ARG A 7 28.79 6.83 4.70
CA ARG A 7 28.34 8.19 4.37
C ARG A 7 27.01 8.19 3.62
N PHE A 8 26.32 9.32 3.66
CA PHE A 8 25.05 9.54 2.97
C PHE A 8 25.15 10.72 2.01
N THR A 9 24.58 10.56 0.82
CA THR A 9 24.46 11.63 -0.18
C THR A 9 23.01 11.74 -0.63
N LEU A 10 22.58 12.95 -1.01
CA LEU A 10 21.26 13.21 -1.55
C LEU A 10 21.42 13.95 -2.88
N GLU A 11 20.87 13.37 -3.93
CA GLU A 11 20.71 14.03 -5.22
C GLU A 11 19.26 14.49 -5.35
N VAL A 12 19.05 15.73 -5.84
CA VAL A 12 17.72 16.29 -6.11
C VAL A 12 17.77 16.92 -7.50
N ASP A 13 16.76 16.63 -8.34
CA ASP A 13 16.74 17.13 -9.72
C ASP A 13 16.93 18.65 -9.78
N GLY A 14 17.83 19.11 -10.64
CA GLY A 14 18.11 20.53 -10.83
C GLY A 14 18.91 21.21 -9.71
N LEU A 15 19.33 20.50 -8.66
CA LEU A 15 20.34 20.98 -7.71
C LEU A 15 21.69 20.31 -7.97
N MET A 16 22.80 21.05 -7.82
CA MET A 16 24.12 20.43 -7.92
C MET A 16 24.38 19.55 -6.69
N GLU A 17 24.96 18.37 -6.87
CA GLU A 17 25.23 17.39 -5.79
C GLU A 17 25.99 18.00 -4.60
N THR A 18 26.91 18.93 -4.86
CA THR A 18 27.69 19.62 -3.81
C THR A 18 26.90 20.66 -3.01
N SER A 19 25.67 20.95 -3.39
CA SER A 19 24.84 21.98 -2.76
C SER A 19 24.11 21.49 -1.52
N ALA A 20 23.97 20.18 -1.33
CA ALA A 20 23.23 19.60 -0.21
C ALA A 20 24.06 18.51 0.49
N ALA A 21 24.48 18.76 1.73
CA ALA A 21 25.14 17.77 2.56
C ALA A 21 24.11 17.13 3.50
N VAL A 22 23.94 15.81 3.45
CA VAL A 22 23.04 15.08 4.35
C VAL A 22 23.59 15.12 5.77
N VAL A 23 22.78 15.63 6.70
CA VAL A 23 23.07 15.64 8.14
C VAL A 23 22.52 14.38 8.79
N GLY A 24 21.30 13.99 8.43
CA GLY A 24 20.68 12.77 8.95
C GLY A 24 19.40 12.45 8.19
N PHE A 25 18.88 11.25 8.38
CA PHE A 25 17.62 10.84 7.77
C PHE A 25 16.89 9.79 8.60
N SER A 26 15.58 9.70 8.39
CA SER A 26 14.71 8.63 8.87
C SER A 26 13.81 8.13 7.74
N LEU A 27 13.95 6.85 7.41
CA LEU A 27 13.15 6.17 6.39
C LEU A 27 12.16 5.22 7.05
N TYR A 28 10.88 5.51 6.93
CA TYR A 28 9.76 4.71 7.43
C TYR A 28 9.13 3.91 6.28
N GLN A 29 9.07 2.59 6.42
CA GLN A 29 8.50 1.70 5.42
C GLN A 29 7.62 0.65 6.10
N CYS A 30 6.50 0.32 5.47
CA CYS A 30 5.62 -0.77 5.88
C CYS A 30 5.01 -1.41 4.64
N HIS A 31 4.70 -2.71 4.70
CA HIS A 31 3.88 -3.32 3.67
C HIS A 31 2.55 -2.58 3.52
N SER A 32 2.14 -2.42 2.27
CA SER A 32 0.92 -1.75 1.87
C SER A 32 0.73 -0.33 2.42
N THR A 33 1.85 0.38 2.67
CA THR A 33 1.87 1.81 3.00
C THR A 33 2.96 2.50 2.19
N PRO A 34 2.69 3.65 1.54
CA PRO A 34 3.74 4.45 0.91
C PRO A 34 4.83 4.81 1.92
N PHE A 35 6.11 4.63 1.56
CA PHE A 35 7.19 5.01 2.46
C PHE A 35 7.23 6.53 2.69
N VAL A 36 7.84 6.93 3.80
CA VAL A 36 8.20 8.33 4.07
C VAL A 36 9.68 8.38 4.40
N LEU A 37 10.43 9.21 3.68
CA LEU A 37 11.83 9.48 3.92
C LEU A 37 11.97 10.93 4.34
N GLU A 38 12.35 11.15 5.59
CA GLU A 38 12.68 12.45 6.15
C GLU A 38 14.20 12.64 6.06
N VAL A 39 14.66 13.75 5.47
CA VAL A 39 16.09 14.05 5.31
C VAL A 39 16.39 15.46 5.77
N ASP A 40 17.33 15.57 6.71
CA ASP A 40 17.94 16.85 7.07
C ASP A 40 19.16 17.11 6.21
N ILE A 41 19.20 18.25 5.54
CA ILE A 41 20.35 18.70 4.74
C ILE A 41 20.89 20.04 5.23
N ALA A 42 22.19 20.23 5.06
CA ALA A 42 22.89 21.50 5.21
C ALA A 42 23.37 21.98 3.84
N SER A 43 23.07 23.24 3.51
CA SER A 43 23.47 23.87 2.25
C SER A 43 24.23 25.17 2.48
N ALA A 44 25.18 25.48 1.60
CA ALA A 44 25.79 26.80 1.54
C ALA A 44 24.86 27.84 0.86
N LEU A 45 23.79 27.39 0.20
CA LEU A 45 22.79 28.25 -0.44
C LEU A 45 21.67 28.56 0.56
N PRO A 46 21.54 29.82 1.04
CA PRO A 46 20.56 30.19 2.06
C PRO A 46 19.16 30.49 1.50
N ASP A 47 19.02 30.56 0.18
CA ASP A 47 17.87 31.06 -0.56
C ASP A 47 17.15 29.98 -1.38
N LEU A 48 17.36 28.69 -1.07
CA LEU A 48 16.60 27.61 -1.70
C LEU A 48 15.13 27.70 -1.27
N THR A 49 14.24 27.59 -2.25
CA THR A 49 12.81 27.78 -2.08
C THR A 49 12.03 26.49 -2.34
N ALA A 50 10.72 26.52 -2.07
CA ALA A 50 9.83 25.40 -2.40
C ALA A 50 9.93 24.97 -3.87
N THR A 51 10.11 25.91 -4.80
CA THR A 51 10.25 25.62 -6.25
C THR A 51 11.51 24.80 -6.57
N ASP A 52 12.53 24.90 -5.72
CA ASP A 52 13.78 24.16 -5.89
C ASP A 52 13.67 22.70 -5.46
N PHE A 53 12.61 22.34 -4.72
CA PHE A 53 12.45 21.01 -4.14
C PHE A 53 11.15 20.31 -4.55
N LEU A 54 10.00 20.95 -4.42
CA LEU A 54 8.69 20.29 -4.54
C LEU A 54 8.51 19.62 -5.91
N GLU A 55 7.98 18.39 -5.89
CA GLU A 55 7.74 17.50 -7.03
C GLU A 55 9.00 17.06 -7.82
N LYS A 56 10.19 17.45 -7.37
CA LYS A 56 11.44 16.98 -7.97
C LYS A 56 11.79 15.59 -7.48
N ASN A 57 12.40 14.77 -8.36
CA ASN A 57 12.92 13.49 -7.92
C ASN A 57 14.13 13.69 -7.02
N ALA A 58 14.25 12.81 -6.04
CA ALA A 58 15.36 12.78 -5.12
C ALA A 58 15.82 11.35 -4.88
N VAL A 59 17.14 11.17 -4.75
CA VAL A 59 17.78 9.88 -4.49
C VAL A 59 18.71 10.02 -3.29
N LEU A 60 18.34 9.37 -2.19
CA LEU A 60 19.25 9.18 -1.05
C LEU A 60 20.09 7.93 -1.29
N THR A 61 21.41 8.07 -1.20
CA THR A 61 22.33 6.93 -1.33
C THR A 61 23.10 6.69 -0.04
N ILE A 62 23.06 5.44 0.43
CA ILE A 62 23.81 4.95 1.58
C ILE A 62 25.08 4.28 1.07
N TRP A 63 26.24 4.81 1.46
CA TRP A 63 27.54 4.33 0.99
C TRP A 63 28.34 3.68 2.11
N GLN A 64 29.05 2.60 1.79
CA GLN A 64 30.16 2.07 2.60
C GLN A 64 31.45 2.18 1.78
N GLY A 65 32.30 3.16 2.11
CA GLY A 65 33.44 3.51 1.27
C GLY A 65 32.97 3.97 -0.12
N THR A 66 33.38 3.26 -1.17
CA THR A 66 32.98 3.52 -2.56
C THR A 66 31.80 2.67 -3.04
N VAL A 67 31.28 1.77 -2.21
CA VAL A 67 30.21 0.83 -2.59
C VAL A 67 28.88 1.35 -2.07
N ALA A 68 27.95 1.64 -2.98
CA ALA A 68 26.58 1.94 -2.62
C ALA A 68 25.92 0.69 -2.01
N GLN A 69 25.41 0.83 -0.80
CA GLN A 69 24.71 -0.22 -0.06
C GLN A 69 23.22 -0.23 -0.35
N ARG A 70 22.64 0.95 -0.60
CA ARG A 70 21.23 1.13 -0.91
C ARG A 70 20.96 2.50 -1.52
N TYR A 71 20.05 2.53 -2.49
CA TYR A 71 19.42 3.72 -3.03
C TYR A 71 17.97 3.79 -2.54
N VAL A 72 17.48 5.00 -2.27
CA VAL A 72 16.08 5.27 -1.93
C VAL A 72 15.62 6.41 -2.81
N SER A 73 14.73 6.10 -3.75
CA SER A 73 14.30 7.04 -4.78
C SER A 73 12.85 7.44 -4.55
N GLY A 74 12.56 8.73 -4.66
CA GLY A 74 11.22 9.27 -4.48
C GLY A 74 11.08 10.68 -5.03
N ILE A 75 9.98 11.33 -4.66
CA ILE A 75 9.67 12.72 -4.98
C ILE A 75 9.62 13.53 -3.69
N VAL A 76 10.15 14.76 -3.71
CA VAL A 76 10.02 15.66 -2.56
C VAL A 76 8.59 16.20 -2.50
N ASN A 77 7.86 15.94 -1.43
CA ASN A 77 6.50 16.45 -1.23
C ASN A 77 6.42 17.60 -0.22
N GLU A 78 7.42 17.75 0.64
CA GLU A 78 7.48 18.81 1.64
C GLU A 78 8.93 19.31 1.80
N VAL A 79 9.07 20.62 2.01
CA VAL A 79 10.31 21.25 2.45
C VAL A 79 10.00 22.20 3.59
N MET A 80 10.80 22.11 4.65
CA MET A 80 10.78 23.03 5.78
C MET A 80 12.16 23.68 5.91
N LEU A 81 12.17 25.02 5.98
CA LEU A 81 13.39 25.78 6.27
C LEU A 81 13.73 25.65 7.76
N GLY A 82 14.98 25.29 8.03
CA GLY A 82 15.55 25.27 9.37
C GLY A 82 16.34 26.55 9.68
N GLU A 83 17.16 26.47 10.72
CA GLU A 83 18.01 27.58 11.16
C GLU A 83 19.30 27.71 10.33
N ASN A 84 19.85 28.93 10.26
CA ASN A 84 21.16 29.21 9.69
C ASN A 84 22.22 29.25 10.80
N ASN A 85 23.28 28.45 10.69
CA ASN A 85 24.35 28.38 11.68
C ASN A 85 25.53 29.34 11.41
N HIS A 86 25.29 30.41 10.64
CA HIS A 86 26.26 31.37 10.07
C HIS A 86 27.08 30.85 8.89
N TRP A 87 27.22 29.54 8.71
CA TRP A 87 27.99 28.93 7.62
C TRP A 87 27.09 28.27 6.58
N GLN A 88 26.00 27.66 7.04
CA GLN A 88 25.10 26.83 6.26
C GLN A 88 23.66 27.05 6.71
N MET A 89 22.74 26.96 5.75
CA MET A 89 21.30 26.92 5.98
C MET A 89 20.84 25.47 6.08
N ARG A 90 19.95 25.18 7.06
CA ARG A 90 19.34 23.85 7.20
C ARG A 90 18.02 23.77 6.44
N TYR A 91 17.77 22.62 5.85
CA TYR A 91 16.47 22.28 5.26
C TYR A 91 16.09 20.87 5.71
N HIS A 92 14.80 20.66 5.94
CA HIS A 92 14.21 19.36 6.18
C HIS A 92 13.32 19.02 4.97
N LEU A 93 13.56 17.87 4.36
CA LEU A 93 12.85 17.40 3.18
C LEU A 93 12.07 16.13 3.53
N THR A 94 10.82 16.07 3.09
CA THR A 94 10.04 14.83 3.09
C THR A 94 9.96 14.30 1.67
N ILE A 95 10.40 13.06 1.49
CA ILE A 95 10.48 12.36 0.21
C ILE A 95 9.57 11.12 0.29
N VAL A 96 8.72 10.94 -0.72
CA VAL A 96 7.69 9.89 -0.77
C VAL A 96 7.74 9.15 -2.12
N PRO A 97 7.18 7.93 -2.24
CA PRO A 97 7.09 7.26 -3.53
C PRO A 97 6.07 7.98 -4.44
N PRO A 98 6.18 7.84 -5.78
CA PRO A 98 5.17 8.34 -6.71
C PRO A 98 3.73 7.92 -6.37
N LEU A 99 3.53 6.72 -5.80
CA LEU A 99 2.23 6.20 -5.36
C LEU A 99 1.51 7.14 -4.39
N TRP A 100 2.26 7.91 -3.58
CA TRP A 100 1.68 8.86 -2.63
C TRP A 100 0.77 9.90 -3.30
N ARG A 101 1.06 10.30 -4.56
CA ARG A 101 0.24 11.26 -5.32
C ARG A 101 -1.21 10.81 -5.49
N CYS A 102 -1.46 9.50 -5.55
CA CYS A 102 -2.81 8.94 -5.61
C CYS A 102 -3.67 9.35 -4.40
N GLY A 103 -3.06 9.78 -3.29
CA GLY A 103 -3.76 10.29 -2.11
C GLY A 103 -4.29 11.71 -2.26
N LEU A 104 -3.79 12.49 -3.22
CA LEU A 104 -4.13 13.91 -3.40
C LEU A 104 -5.41 14.15 -4.20
N ARG A 105 -5.99 13.10 -4.79
CA ARG A 105 -7.19 13.18 -5.63
C ARG A 105 -8.28 12.26 -5.09
N GLN A 106 -9.51 12.78 -5.05
CA GLN A 106 -10.72 12.08 -4.62
C GLN A 106 -11.75 12.08 -5.75
N ASN A 107 -12.41 10.94 -5.99
CA ASN A 107 -13.35 10.78 -7.12
C ASN A 107 -14.57 9.88 -6.81
N PHE A 108 -15.52 9.91 -7.74
CA PHE A 108 -16.62 8.95 -7.86
C PHE A 108 -16.56 8.30 -9.25
N ARG A 109 -16.17 7.03 -9.33
CA ARG A 109 -15.94 6.33 -10.61
C ARG A 109 -16.53 4.94 -10.63
N ILE A 110 -16.96 4.54 -11.82
CA ILE A 110 -17.45 3.20 -12.08
C ILE A 110 -16.50 2.51 -13.06
N PHE A 111 -15.99 1.35 -12.66
CA PHE A 111 -15.23 0.41 -13.48
C PHE A 111 -16.13 -0.80 -13.77
N GLN A 112 -16.29 -1.16 -15.04
CA GLN A 112 -17.15 -2.27 -15.46
C GLN A 112 -16.34 -3.24 -16.30
N GLN A 113 -16.46 -4.55 -16.01
CA GLN A 113 -15.77 -5.61 -16.74
C GLN A 113 -14.24 -5.40 -16.79
N GLN A 114 -13.66 -4.97 -15.67
CA GLN A 114 -12.21 -4.74 -15.55
C GLN A 114 -11.66 -5.57 -14.39
N ASP A 115 -10.50 -6.18 -14.62
CA ASP A 115 -9.76 -6.87 -13.57
C ASP A 115 -8.94 -5.89 -12.72
N ILE A 116 -8.31 -6.43 -11.67
CA ILE A 116 -7.52 -5.64 -10.74
C ILE A 116 -6.36 -4.93 -11.42
N GLN A 117 -5.75 -5.55 -12.42
CA GLN A 117 -4.60 -5.01 -13.12
C GLN A 117 -4.99 -3.84 -14.02
N ALA A 118 -6.12 -3.93 -14.73
CA ALA A 118 -6.65 -2.88 -15.59
C ALA A 118 -7.10 -1.65 -14.77
N ILE A 119 -7.78 -1.87 -13.65
CA ILE A 119 -8.17 -0.79 -12.72
C ILE A 119 -6.93 -0.11 -12.15
N SER A 120 -5.95 -0.90 -11.67
CA SER A 120 -4.69 -0.39 -11.12
C SER A 120 -3.92 0.41 -12.16
N SER A 121 -3.74 -0.13 -13.36
CA SER A 121 -3.04 0.52 -14.48
C SER A 121 -3.65 1.88 -14.80
N THR A 122 -4.98 1.96 -14.89
CA THR A 122 -5.69 3.21 -15.18
C THR A 122 -5.39 4.28 -14.14
N LEU A 123 -5.53 3.96 -12.85
CA LEU A 123 -5.37 4.93 -11.77
C LEU A 123 -3.91 5.31 -11.52
N LEU A 124 -2.99 4.34 -11.62
CA LEU A 124 -1.56 4.58 -11.48
C LEU A 124 -1.05 5.48 -12.61
N HIS A 125 -1.42 5.20 -13.86
CA HIS A 125 -1.05 6.02 -15.01
C HIS A 125 -1.56 7.46 -14.89
N GLU A 126 -2.83 7.65 -14.51
CA GLU A 126 -3.41 8.98 -14.30
C GLU A 126 -2.68 9.80 -13.22
N ASN A 127 -2.08 9.14 -12.23
CA ASN A 127 -1.33 9.77 -11.15
C ASN A 127 0.19 9.82 -11.42
N GLY A 128 0.63 9.44 -12.64
CA GLY A 128 2.03 9.49 -13.05
C GLY A 128 2.91 8.44 -12.36
N VAL A 129 2.34 7.30 -11.96
CA VAL A 129 3.07 6.13 -11.46
C VAL A 129 3.28 5.18 -12.63
N THR A 130 4.46 5.25 -13.26
CA THR A 130 4.77 4.48 -14.48
C THR A 130 5.47 3.16 -14.17
N GLU A 131 6.36 3.15 -13.18
CA GLU A 131 7.16 1.99 -12.80
C GLU A 131 6.44 1.15 -11.75
N TRP A 132 5.71 0.13 -12.20
CA TRP A 132 5.09 -0.86 -11.32
C TRP A 132 5.06 -2.26 -11.95
N THR A 133 4.97 -3.29 -11.12
CA THR A 133 4.95 -4.69 -11.56
C THR A 133 3.95 -5.51 -10.74
N PRO A 134 2.97 -6.18 -11.38
CA PRO A 134 2.17 -7.19 -10.73
C PRO A 134 2.94 -8.52 -10.66
N VAL A 135 3.00 -9.10 -9.47
CA VAL A 135 3.57 -10.42 -9.18
C VAL A 135 2.45 -11.25 -8.57
N PHE A 136 1.57 -11.77 -9.43
CA PHE A 136 0.39 -12.52 -9.02
C PHE A 136 0.58 -14.01 -9.33
N TYR A 137 0.38 -14.84 -8.31
CA TYR A 137 0.34 -16.30 -8.40
C TYR A 137 -1.09 -16.82 -8.49
N GLU A 138 -2.07 -15.97 -8.16
CA GLU A 138 -3.48 -16.28 -8.21
C GLU A 138 -4.21 -15.57 -9.35
N SER A 139 -5.39 -16.09 -9.70
CA SER A 139 -6.23 -15.47 -10.72
C SER A 139 -7.11 -14.39 -10.09
N HIS A 140 -7.03 -13.18 -10.63
CA HIS A 140 -7.86 -12.04 -10.23
C HIS A 140 -8.77 -11.62 -11.40
N PRO A 141 -9.89 -12.32 -11.64
CA PRO A 141 -10.71 -12.10 -12.83
C PRO A 141 -11.44 -10.76 -12.81
N ALA A 142 -11.96 -10.39 -13.98
CA ALA A 142 -12.65 -9.13 -14.17
C ALA A 142 -13.88 -8.99 -13.27
N ARG A 143 -13.99 -7.84 -12.60
CA ARG A 143 -15.16 -7.47 -11.83
C ARG A 143 -16.24 -6.93 -12.76
N GLU A 144 -17.45 -7.48 -12.65
CA GLU A 144 -18.61 -7.03 -13.42
C GLU A 144 -18.90 -5.54 -13.16
N PHE A 145 -18.75 -5.12 -11.89
CA PHE A 145 -19.01 -3.75 -11.44
C PHE A 145 -18.17 -3.43 -10.20
N CYS A 146 -17.33 -2.40 -10.27
CA CYS A 146 -16.54 -1.90 -9.15
C CYS A 146 -16.63 -0.37 -9.08
N VAL A 147 -16.75 0.18 -7.88
CA VAL A 147 -17.00 1.61 -7.66
C VAL A 147 -15.97 2.18 -6.70
N GLN A 148 -15.32 3.26 -7.12
CA GLN A 148 -14.66 4.22 -6.25
C GLN A 148 -15.71 5.23 -5.80
N TYR A 149 -16.00 5.31 -4.50
CA TYR A 149 -17.11 6.12 -3.99
C TYR A 149 -16.63 7.12 -2.94
N GLY A 150 -16.34 8.35 -3.37
CA GLY A 150 -16.02 9.45 -2.45
C GLY A 150 -14.73 9.24 -1.67
N GLU A 151 -13.81 8.42 -2.17
CA GLU A 151 -12.53 8.09 -1.56
C GLU A 151 -11.36 8.51 -2.49
N SER A 152 -10.15 8.66 -1.94
CA SER A 152 -8.98 9.00 -2.77
C SER A 152 -8.60 7.85 -3.71
N ASP A 153 -7.86 8.14 -4.77
CA ASP A 153 -7.37 7.07 -5.67
C ASP A 153 -6.49 6.07 -4.90
N LEU A 154 -5.67 6.55 -3.93
CA LEU A 154 -4.88 5.69 -3.04
C LEU A 154 -5.75 4.84 -2.10
N ALA A 155 -6.76 5.44 -1.46
CA ALA A 155 -7.67 4.71 -0.57
C ALA A 155 -8.44 3.61 -1.33
N PHE A 156 -8.89 3.91 -2.55
CA PHE A 156 -9.55 2.93 -3.40
C PHE A 156 -8.61 1.79 -3.80
N LEU A 157 -7.40 2.11 -4.29
CA LEU A 157 -6.41 1.11 -4.70
C LEU A 157 -5.99 0.21 -3.53
N THR A 158 -5.61 0.80 -2.40
CA THR A 158 -5.19 0.05 -1.20
C THR A 158 -6.28 -0.89 -0.68
N ARG A 159 -7.53 -0.41 -0.62
CA ARG A 159 -8.69 -1.21 -0.22
C ARG A 159 -8.99 -2.33 -1.22
N LEU A 160 -8.91 -2.05 -2.51
CA LEU A 160 -9.18 -3.01 -3.56
C LEU A 160 -8.10 -4.11 -3.62
N TRP A 161 -6.83 -3.73 -3.49
CA TRP A 161 -5.72 -4.69 -3.37
C TRP A 161 -5.88 -5.55 -2.13
N ALA A 162 -6.18 -4.96 -0.97
CA ALA A 162 -6.43 -5.72 0.27
C ALA A 162 -7.59 -6.72 0.12
N GLU A 163 -8.68 -6.34 -0.55
CA GLU A 163 -9.83 -7.22 -0.83
C GLU A 163 -9.43 -8.42 -1.71
N GLU A 164 -8.53 -8.20 -2.67
CA GLU A 164 -7.94 -9.24 -3.53
C GLU A 164 -6.75 -9.96 -2.86
N GLY A 165 -6.48 -9.72 -1.58
CA GLY A 165 -5.36 -10.32 -0.86
C GLY A 165 -3.98 -9.79 -1.29
N ILE A 166 -3.92 -8.77 -2.14
CA ILE A 166 -2.69 -8.19 -2.67
C ILE A 166 -2.10 -7.22 -1.64
N SER A 167 -0.81 -7.42 -1.33
CA SER A 167 0.02 -6.46 -0.63
C SER A 167 0.87 -5.66 -1.62
N PHE A 168 1.41 -4.52 -1.20
CA PHE A 168 2.39 -3.81 -2.03
C PHE A 168 3.61 -3.35 -1.23
N PHE A 169 4.70 -3.10 -1.95
CA PHE A 169 5.95 -2.58 -1.43
C PHE A 169 6.78 -1.98 -2.56
N ASP A 170 7.77 -1.16 -2.22
CA ASP A 170 8.73 -0.62 -3.16
C ASP A 170 9.91 -1.58 -3.35
N TRP A 171 10.07 -2.11 -4.56
CA TRP A 171 11.27 -2.82 -4.95
C TRP A 171 12.33 -1.83 -5.41
N HIS A 172 13.55 -2.00 -4.94
CA HIS A 172 14.73 -1.25 -5.37
C HIS A 172 15.69 -2.18 -6.11
N ALA A 173 16.35 -1.66 -7.13
CA ALA A 173 17.36 -2.38 -7.86
C ALA A 173 18.56 -2.75 -6.96
N PRO A 174 19.21 -3.92 -7.18
CA PRO A 174 20.44 -4.26 -6.50
C PRO A 174 21.57 -3.24 -6.77
N GLU A 175 21.55 -2.64 -7.96
CA GLU A 175 22.49 -1.61 -8.42
C GLU A 175 21.71 -0.46 -9.07
N GLY A 176 22.08 0.78 -8.75
CA GLY A 176 21.47 1.98 -9.31
C GLY A 176 20.20 2.45 -8.58
N PRO A 177 19.66 3.62 -8.98
CA PRO A 177 18.56 4.30 -8.29
C PRO A 177 17.17 3.83 -8.73
N GLU A 178 17.06 2.80 -9.56
CA GLU A 178 15.77 2.32 -10.05
C GLU A 178 14.91 1.76 -8.90
N GLN A 179 13.66 2.23 -8.83
CA GLN A 179 12.69 1.79 -7.85
C GLN A 179 11.31 1.66 -8.51
N LYS A 180 10.57 0.62 -8.14
CA LYS A 180 9.24 0.35 -8.70
C LYS A 180 8.27 -0.16 -7.63
N LEU A 181 6.99 0.15 -7.83
CA LEU A 181 5.92 -0.41 -7.02
C LEU A 181 5.70 -1.89 -7.39
N VAL A 182 5.75 -2.79 -6.42
CA VAL A 182 5.39 -4.20 -6.62
C VAL A 182 4.06 -4.47 -5.95
N LEU A 183 3.14 -5.07 -6.71
CA LEU A 183 1.89 -5.64 -6.19
C LEU A 183 2.08 -7.16 -6.10
N CYS A 184 1.83 -7.76 -4.94
CA CYS A 184 2.16 -9.16 -4.68
C CYS A 184 1.10 -9.84 -3.81
N ASP A 185 0.63 -11.01 -4.24
CA ASP A 185 -0.42 -11.81 -3.59
C ASP A 185 0.12 -13.02 -2.82
N ASP A 186 1.42 -13.32 -2.92
CA ASP A 186 2.06 -14.47 -2.28
C ASP A 186 3.52 -14.20 -1.85
N VAL A 187 3.91 -14.78 -0.72
CA VAL A 187 5.27 -14.68 -0.16
C VAL A 187 6.37 -15.16 -1.13
N ALA A 188 6.06 -16.03 -2.08
CA ALA A 188 6.98 -16.48 -3.13
C ALA A 188 7.48 -15.33 -4.03
N GLY A 189 6.69 -14.26 -4.18
CA GLY A 189 7.09 -13.06 -4.93
C GLY A 189 8.09 -12.16 -4.19
N VAL A 190 8.38 -12.46 -2.92
CA VAL A 190 9.25 -11.65 -2.06
C VAL A 190 10.70 -12.16 -2.10
N SER A 191 11.63 -11.25 -2.46
CA SER A 191 13.05 -11.58 -2.65
C SER A 191 13.78 -11.92 -1.35
N SER A 192 14.69 -12.89 -1.37
CA SER A 192 15.49 -13.28 -0.19
C SER A 192 16.85 -12.56 -0.17
N LEU A 193 17.29 -12.17 1.03
CA LEU A 193 18.61 -11.63 1.33
C LEU A 193 19.63 -12.70 1.74
N GLY A 194 19.20 -13.96 1.87
CA GLY A 194 20.02 -15.05 2.40
C GLY A 194 20.13 -15.01 3.92
N GLU A 195 21.25 -15.51 4.45
CA GLU A 195 21.49 -15.64 5.88
C GLU A 195 21.80 -14.28 6.54
N MET A 196 21.21 -14.06 7.72
CA MET A 196 21.48 -12.92 8.58
C MET A 196 21.87 -13.43 9.98
N PRO A 197 23.13 -13.28 10.39
CA PRO A 197 23.59 -13.77 11.67
C PRO A 197 23.04 -12.91 12.81
N PHE A 198 22.66 -13.56 13.90
CA PHE A 198 22.33 -12.93 15.17
C PHE A 198 23.62 -12.65 15.96
N ASN A 199 23.86 -11.38 16.32
CA ASN A 199 25.00 -10.99 17.14
C ASN A 199 24.62 -9.85 18.11
N PRO A 200 24.33 -10.15 19.38
CA PRO A 200 24.00 -9.12 20.38
C PRO A 200 25.21 -8.31 20.84
N ASN A 201 26.45 -8.74 20.54
CA ASN A 201 27.69 -8.13 21.02
C ASN A 201 28.28 -7.15 19.99
N THR A 202 27.53 -6.09 19.68
CA THR A 202 27.92 -5.09 18.68
C THR A 202 29.07 -4.16 19.10
N GLY A 203 29.47 -4.19 20.38
CA GLY A 203 30.53 -3.32 20.93
C GLY A 203 31.96 -3.83 20.76
N THR A 204 32.16 -5.10 20.39
CA THR A 204 33.48 -5.76 20.39
C THR A 204 33.99 -6.19 19.01
N GLU A 205 33.12 -6.25 17.99
CA GLU A 205 33.46 -6.73 16.65
C GLU A 205 33.35 -5.63 15.59
N VAL A 206 34.24 -5.70 14.59
CA VAL A 206 34.22 -4.82 13.42
C VAL A 206 33.00 -5.15 12.55
N SER A 207 32.03 -4.24 12.50
CA SER A 207 31.08 -3.92 11.41
C SER A 207 30.58 -5.04 10.48
N THR A 208 30.41 -6.27 10.96
CA THR A 208 29.72 -7.31 10.19
C THR A 208 28.23 -7.04 10.22
N VAL A 209 27.58 -7.24 9.07
CA VAL A 209 26.12 -7.10 8.98
C VAL A 209 25.48 -8.18 9.84
N CYS A 210 24.65 -7.78 10.80
CA CYS A 210 24.01 -8.70 11.73
C CYS A 210 22.69 -8.15 12.27
N ILE A 211 21.91 -9.04 12.88
CA ILE A 211 20.75 -8.69 13.69
C ILE A 211 21.21 -8.69 15.15
N SER A 212 21.15 -7.54 15.81
CA SER A 212 21.65 -7.34 17.17
C SER A 212 20.60 -7.55 18.26
N SER A 213 19.33 -7.41 17.92
CA SER A 213 18.20 -7.74 18.79
C SER A 213 17.14 -8.46 17.98
N PHE A 214 16.57 -9.52 18.55
CA PHE A 214 15.49 -10.29 17.95
C PHE A 214 14.47 -10.65 19.04
N ARG A 215 13.31 -9.97 19.05
CA ARG A 215 12.28 -10.14 20.09
C ARG A 215 11.04 -10.77 19.48
N TYR A 216 10.91 -12.08 19.65
CA TYR A 216 9.71 -12.81 19.25
C TYR A 216 8.49 -12.36 20.07
N ARG A 217 7.36 -12.17 19.41
CA ARG A 217 6.06 -11.81 20.00
C ARG A 217 4.97 -12.62 19.32
N ALA A 218 4.20 -13.35 20.12
CA ALA A 218 2.95 -13.98 19.70
C ALA A 218 1.78 -13.42 20.53
N ARG A 219 0.61 -13.29 19.91
CA ARG A 219 -0.62 -12.84 20.57
C ARG A 219 -1.84 -13.59 20.03
N THR A 220 -2.92 -13.58 20.78
CA THR A 220 -4.18 -14.14 20.32
C THR A 220 -4.83 -13.26 19.25
N GLY A 221 -5.57 -13.87 18.32
CA GLY A 221 -6.35 -13.21 17.28
C GLY A 221 -7.49 -14.11 16.78
N PRO A 222 -8.24 -13.69 15.76
CA PRO A 222 -9.32 -14.49 15.18
C PRO A 222 -8.84 -15.91 14.80
N SER A 223 -9.68 -16.92 15.06
CA SER A 223 -9.37 -18.32 14.81
C SER A 223 -10.01 -18.87 13.55
N SER A 224 -11.05 -18.22 13.02
CA SER A 224 -11.70 -18.57 11.77
C SER A 224 -12.45 -17.38 11.19
N VAL A 225 -12.67 -17.41 9.87
CA VAL A 225 -13.60 -16.55 9.15
C VAL A 225 -14.64 -17.42 8.47
N GLU A 226 -15.90 -17.08 8.68
CA GLU A 226 -17.07 -17.60 7.97
C GLU A 226 -17.62 -16.47 7.11
N THR A 227 -17.73 -16.65 5.79
CA THR A 227 -18.23 -15.62 4.89
C THR A 227 -19.41 -16.14 4.08
N GLN A 228 -20.44 -15.31 3.94
CA GLN A 228 -21.65 -15.68 3.22
C GLN A 228 -22.09 -14.59 2.25
N ASP A 229 -22.61 -14.99 1.08
CA ASP A 229 -23.26 -14.08 0.14
C ASP A 229 -24.46 -14.72 -0.55
N TYR A 230 -25.25 -13.89 -1.24
CA TYR A 230 -26.43 -14.27 -1.99
C TYR A 230 -26.34 -13.76 -3.43
N THR A 231 -26.66 -14.63 -4.39
CA THR A 231 -26.83 -14.24 -5.80
C THR A 231 -28.22 -14.62 -6.30
N PHE A 232 -28.96 -13.63 -6.81
CA PHE A 232 -30.28 -13.86 -7.39
C PHE A 232 -30.24 -14.74 -8.65
N LYS A 233 -29.08 -14.86 -9.30
CA LYS A 233 -28.89 -15.73 -10.47
C LYS A 233 -28.98 -17.22 -10.08
N THR A 234 -28.62 -17.55 -8.84
CA THR A 234 -28.62 -18.92 -8.31
C THR A 234 -29.13 -18.93 -6.86
N PRO A 235 -30.42 -18.68 -6.60
CA PRO A 235 -30.92 -18.46 -5.23
C PRO A 235 -30.75 -19.65 -4.26
N GLY A 236 -30.60 -20.88 -4.79
CA GLY A 236 -30.38 -22.09 -4.00
C GLY A 236 -28.91 -22.41 -3.73
N TRP A 237 -27.97 -21.64 -4.27
CA TRP A 237 -26.56 -21.81 -3.95
C TRP A 237 -26.29 -21.28 -2.53
N PRO A 238 -25.67 -22.09 -1.64
CA PRO A 238 -25.46 -21.68 -0.25
C PRO A 238 -24.60 -20.43 -0.09
N GLY A 239 -23.64 -20.23 -1.01
CA GLY A 239 -22.75 -19.08 -1.00
C GLY A 239 -22.00 -18.90 0.32
N TYR A 240 -21.63 -19.99 0.99
CA TYR A 240 -21.04 -20.00 2.33
C TYR A 240 -19.66 -20.65 2.31
N TYR A 241 -18.66 -19.97 2.87
CA TYR A 241 -17.27 -20.45 2.91
C TYR A 241 -16.63 -20.23 4.28
N SER A 242 -15.94 -21.25 4.77
CA SER A 242 -15.24 -21.27 6.05
C SER A 242 -13.73 -21.33 5.82
N ARG A 243 -12.96 -20.58 6.60
CA ARG A 243 -11.51 -20.76 6.70
C ARG A 243 -11.04 -20.64 8.14
N ALA A 244 -10.41 -21.71 8.64
CA ALA A 244 -9.69 -21.69 9.89
C ALA A 244 -8.33 -20.97 9.75
N GLY A 245 -7.93 -20.26 10.81
CA GLY A 245 -6.62 -19.65 10.94
C GLY A 245 -5.55 -20.70 11.21
N GLU A 246 -4.36 -20.48 10.64
CA GLU A 246 -3.20 -21.34 10.84
C GLU A 246 -2.32 -20.82 11.98
N ASN A 247 -1.44 -21.68 12.50
CA ASN A 247 -0.44 -21.34 13.53
C ASN A 247 -1.05 -20.63 14.75
N LEU A 248 -2.01 -21.27 15.41
CA LEU A 248 -2.73 -20.70 16.55
C LEU A 248 -1.88 -20.57 17.84
N ASN A 249 -0.67 -21.13 17.87
CA ASN A 249 0.26 -21.03 19.00
C ASN A 249 -0.38 -21.40 20.37
N GLY A 250 -1.23 -22.42 20.39
CA GLY A 250 -1.93 -22.91 21.59
C GLY A 250 -3.20 -22.13 21.94
N GLN A 251 -3.61 -21.14 21.13
CA GLN A 251 -4.87 -20.43 21.31
C GLN A 251 -6.10 -21.35 21.09
N LEU A 252 -7.21 -21.00 21.76
CA LEU A 252 -8.54 -21.54 21.50
C LEU A 252 -9.06 -21.22 20.08
N THR A 253 -9.97 -22.06 19.59
CA THR A 253 -10.55 -21.99 18.24
C THR A 253 -11.93 -21.33 18.17
N GLN A 254 -12.36 -20.66 19.24
CA GLN A 254 -13.72 -20.13 19.40
C GLN A 254 -13.90 -18.66 18.93
N TYR A 255 -12.83 -18.02 18.45
CA TYR A 255 -12.81 -16.61 18.08
C TYR A 255 -13.13 -16.44 16.59
N GLU A 256 -14.36 -16.78 16.24
CA GLU A 256 -14.88 -16.71 14.87
C GLU A 256 -15.24 -15.27 14.47
N ILE A 257 -14.99 -14.93 13.20
CA ILE A 257 -15.56 -13.76 12.52
C ILE A 257 -16.56 -14.24 11.48
N PHE A 258 -17.79 -13.73 11.55
CA PHE A 258 -18.80 -13.93 10.51
C PHE A 258 -18.91 -12.68 9.64
N ASP A 259 -18.70 -12.81 8.33
CA ASP A 259 -18.70 -11.73 7.35
C ASP A 259 -19.89 -11.87 6.38
N TYR A 260 -20.74 -10.83 6.34
CA TYR A 260 -21.84 -10.71 5.39
C TYR A 260 -22.12 -9.24 5.04
N PRO A 261 -22.30 -8.91 3.75
CA PRO A 261 -22.18 -9.79 2.58
C PRO A 261 -20.72 -9.99 2.16
N GLY A 262 -20.37 -11.24 1.80
CA GLY A 262 -19.01 -11.65 1.40
C GLY A 262 -18.55 -11.15 0.02
N ARG A 263 -19.46 -10.65 -0.82
CA ARG A 263 -19.22 -10.00 -2.13
C ARG A 263 -18.58 -10.88 -3.20
N PHE A 264 -18.96 -12.15 -3.23
CA PHE A 264 -18.54 -13.12 -4.24
C PHE A 264 -19.75 -13.74 -4.93
N LYS A 265 -19.54 -14.24 -6.16
CA LYS A 265 -20.62 -14.86 -6.98
C LYS A 265 -20.30 -16.29 -7.40
N ASP A 266 -19.16 -16.81 -6.98
CA ASP A 266 -18.68 -18.14 -7.27
C ASP A 266 -17.82 -18.67 -6.11
N GLU A 267 -17.50 -19.95 -6.19
CA GLU A 267 -16.79 -20.69 -5.16
C GLU A 267 -15.32 -20.30 -5.02
N ALA A 268 -14.64 -20.02 -6.13
CA ALA A 268 -13.22 -19.69 -6.11
C ALA A 268 -12.98 -18.39 -5.32
N HIS A 269 -13.76 -17.34 -5.60
CA HIS A 269 -13.65 -16.08 -4.85
C HIS A 269 -14.09 -16.21 -3.41
N GLY A 270 -15.15 -16.97 -3.13
CA GLY A 270 -15.62 -17.17 -1.76
C GLY A 270 -14.56 -17.83 -0.86
N GLN A 271 -13.89 -18.86 -1.38
CA GLN A 271 -12.77 -19.50 -0.69
C GLN A 271 -11.55 -18.57 -0.56
N ALA A 272 -11.20 -17.86 -1.63
CA ALA A 272 -10.07 -16.93 -1.63
C ALA A 272 -10.27 -15.80 -0.62
N PHE A 273 -11.45 -15.16 -0.60
CA PHE A 273 -11.76 -14.06 0.31
C PHE A 273 -11.81 -14.51 1.78
N ALA A 274 -12.36 -15.69 2.09
CA ALA A 274 -12.30 -16.24 3.44
C ALA A 274 -10.84 -16.41 3.92
N ARG A 275 -9.97 -16.93 3.05
CA ARG A 275 -8.53 -17.05 3.30
C ARG A 275 -7.85 -15.69 3.46
N TYR A 276 -8.07 -14.76 2.55
CA TYR A 276 -7.44 -13.44 2.62
C TYR A 276 -7.83 -12.69 3.89
N GLN A 277 -9.10 -12.79 4.29
CA GLN A 277 -9.57 -12.18 5.53
C GLN A 277 -8.89 -12.78 6.76
N ILE A 278 -8.86 -14.11 6.92
CA ILE A 278 -8.24 -14.71 8.11
C ILE A 278 -6.73 -14.46 8.16
N GLU A 279 -6.04 -14.47 7.01
CA GLU A 279 -4.61 -14.15 6.91
C GLU A 279 -4.36 -12.67 7.28
N GLY A 280 -5.20 -11.74 6.80
CA GLY A 280 -5.12 -10.33 7.14
C GLY A 280 -5.43 -10.05 8.62
N TRP A 281 -6.47 -10.66 9.18
CA TRP A 281 -6.78 -10.55 10.61
C TRP A 281 -5.68 -11.09 11.51
N ARG A 282 -4.92 -12.07 11.01
CA ARG A 282 -3.82 -12.71 11.75
C ARG A 282 -2.43 -12.18 11.41
N HIS A 283 -2.32 -11.13 10.58
CA HIS A 283 -1.06 -10.59 10.06
C HIS A 283 0.00 -10.25 11.14
N ASP A 284 -0.43 -9.94 12.36
CA ASP A 284 0.42 -9.52 13.49
C ASP A 284 0.30 -10.46 14.72
N THR A 285 -0.26 -11.66 14.54
CA THR A 285 -0.40 -12.65 15.63
C THR A 285 0.91 -13.36 15.98
N GLU A 286 1.86 -13.40 15.05
CA GLU A 286 3.20 -13.95 15.24
C GLU A 286 4.22 -13.08 14.52
N THR A 287 5.06 -12.40 15.29
CA THR A 287 5.93 -11.31 14.83
C THR A 287 7.28 -11.36 15.55
N ALA A 288 8.27 -10.68 15.01
CA ALA A 288 9.55 -10.42 15.66
C ALA A 288 9.92 -8.94 15.52
N ILE A 289 10.24 -8.30 16.64
CA ILE A 289 10.75 -6.92 16.66
C ILE A 289 12.27 -6.97 16.72
N CYS A 290 12.92 -6.38 15.72
CA CYS A 290 14.34 -6.60 15.45
C CYS A 290 15.13 -5.30 15.35
N ALA A 291 16.43 -5.40 15.60
CA ALA A 291 17.42 -4.34 15.36
C ALA A 291 18.57 -4.87 14.50
N SER A 292 19.05 -4.07 13.56
CA SER A 292 20.17 -4.43 12.68
C SER A 292 20.93 -3.19 12.21
N ASN A 293 22.17 -3.39 11.77
CA ASN A 293 22.97 -2.40 11.04
C ASN A 293 22.82 -2.52 9.51
N SER A 294 21.98 -3.44 9.01
CA SER A 294 21.77 -3.63 7.57
C SER A 294 20.81 -2.58 6.99
N PRO A 295 21.23 -1.81 5.96
CA PRO A 295 20.30 -0.97 5.22
C PRO A 295 19.35 -1.78 4.33
N LYS A 296 19.61 -3.07 4.12
CA LYS A 296 18.89 -3.91 3.13
C LYS A 296 17.62 -4.56 3.70
N LEU A 297 17.45 -4.59 5.01
CA LEU A 297 16.26 -5.17 5.67
C LEU A 297 15.10 -4.17 5.59
N CYS A 298 14.19 -4.39 4.63
CA CYS A 298 12.99 -3.56 4.40
C CYS A 298 11.84 -4.42 3.86
N PRO A 299 10.59 -3.91 3.83
CA PRO A 299 9.47 -4.60 3.19
C PRO A 299 9.81 -5.08 1.78
N GLY A 300 9.30 -6.26 1.39
CA GLY A 300 9.68 -6.90 0.14
C GLY A 300 10.97 -7.74 0.22
N LYS A 301 11.49 -7.96 1.43
CA LYS A 301 12.66 -8.82 1.70
C LYS A 301 12.36 -9.93 2.70
N ARG A 302 12.90 -11.11 2.42
CA ARG A 302 13.00 -12.24 3.35
C ARG A 302 14.46 -12.47 3.75
N PHE A 303 14.69 -13.11 4.88
CA PHE A 303 16.02 -13.49 5.35
C PHE A 303 15.95 -14.72 6.24
N THR A 304 17.02 -15.50 6.28
CA THR A 304 17.16 -16.63 7.19
C THR A 304 17.95 -16.19 8.42
N LEU A 305 17.32 -16.20 9.60
CA LEU A 305 18.02 -15.91 10.85
C LEU A 305 18.95 -17.09 11.19
N THR A 306 20.19 -16.80 11.56
CA THR A 306 21.16 -17.83 11.98
C THR A 306 21.86 -17.43 13.28
N GLY A 307 22.32 -18.43 14.05
CA GLY A 307 23.11 -18.18 15.28
C GLY A 307 22.33 -17.67 16.49
N HIS A 308 20.99 -17.65 16.45
CA HIS A 308 20.18 -17.30 17.61
C HIS A 308 20.17 -18.45 18.64
N PRO A 309 20.29 -18.19 19.97
CA PRO A 309 20.32 -19.26 20.98
C PRO A 309 19.06 -20.13 21.05
N SER A 310 17.91 -19.57 20.66
CA SER A 310 16.66 -20.32 20.47
C SER A 310 16.58 -20.83 19.04
N ASP A 311 16.70 -22.15 18.87
CA ASP A 311 16.76 -22.81 17.57
C ASP A 311 15.48 -22.64 16.74
N THR A 312 14.33 -22.58 17.42
CA THR A 312 13.02 -22.35 16.77
C THR A 312 12.92 -21.01 16.04
N LEU A 313 13.80 -20.05 16.35
CA LEU A 313 13.86 -18.75 15.68
C LEU A 313 14.83 -18.74 14.50
N ASN A 314 15.74 -19.71 14.39
CA ASN A 314 16.68 -19.86 13.26
C ASN A 314 15.98 -20.44 12.03
N ARG A 315 15.10 -19.62 11.44
CA ARG A 315 14.27 -19.94 10.28
C ARG A 315 14.17 -18.73 9.37
N GLU A 316 13.41 -18.86 8.29
CA GLU A 316 13.18 -17.75 7.38
C GLU A 316 12.06 -16.82 7.89
N TRP A 317 12.33 -15.52 7.75
CA TRP A 317 11.47 -14.42 8.18
C TRP A 317 11.27 -13.44 7.03
N GLN A 318 10.08 -12.85 6.96
CA GLN A 318 9.73 -11.79 6.01
C GLN A 318 9.66 -10.46 6.75
N VAL A 319 10.39 -9.45 6.28
CA VAL A 319 10.33 -8.08 6.82
C VAL A 319 9.02 -7.43 6.39
N VAL A 320 8.26 -6.91 7.34
CA VAL A 320 6.95 -6.28 7.09
C VAL A 320 6.92 -4.78 7.34
N SER A 321 7.83 -4.27 8.17
CA SER A 321 8.04 -2.84 8.38
C SER A 321 9.49 -2.57 8.75
N SER A 322 10.00 -1.37 8.45
CA SER A 322 11.34 -0.93 8.83
C SER A 322 11.41 0.58 9.06
N VAL A 323 12.22 0.98 10.04
CA VAL A 323 12.64 2.35 10.32
C VAL A 323 14.16 2.38 10.26
N LEU A 324 14.69 2.89 9.14
CA LEU A 324 16.12 3.02 8.90
C LEU A 324 16.53 4.47 9.19
N THR A 325 17.42 4.66 10.15
CA THR A 325 17.92 5.97 10.58
C THR A 325 19.42 6.05 10.33
N GLY A 326 19.88 7.17 9.78
CA GLY A 326 21.30 7.46 9.65
C GLY A 326 21.61 8.86 10.16
N ASP A 327 22.72 9.00 10.88
CA ASP A 327 23.22 10.28 11.37
C ASP A 327 24.65 10.53 10.87
N GLN A 328 24.89 11.73 10.35
CA GLN A 328 26.13 12.19 9.71
C GLN A 328 26.49 13.59 10.23
N PRO A 329 26.84 13.72 11.52
CA PRO A 329 27.03 15.02 12.17
C PRO A 329 28.17 15.83 11.55
N GLN A 330 29.17 15.18 10.94
CA GLN A 330 30.30 15.83 10.27
C GLN A 330 29.93 16.62 9.01
N ALA A 331 28.70 16.49 8.50
CA ALA A 331 28.19 17.31 7.41
C ALA A 331 27.94 18.76 7.85
N LEU A 332 27.74 18.99 9.15
CA LEU A 332 27.57 20.32 9.74
C LEU A 332 28.92 20.94 10.10
N HIS A 333 29.15 22.16 9.63
CA HIS A 333 30.31 22.94 10.04
C HIS A 333 30.29 23.20 11.55
N GLY A 334 31.41 22.95 12.23
CA GLY A 334 31.55 23.17 13.67
C GLY A 334 31.11 21.99 14.56
N SER A 335 30.59 20.90 13.99
CA SER A 335 30.29 19.69 14.75
C SER A 335 31.57 19.02 15.27
N GLN A 336 31.58 18.66 16.55
CA GLN A 336 32.70 18.00 17.23
C GLN A 336 32.19 16.71 17.87
N GLY A 337 32.73 15.57 17.44
CA GLY A 337 32.42 14.26 18.03
C GLY A 337 31.26 13.52 17.36
N GLU A 338 31.42 12.19 17.32
CA GLU A 338 30.59 11.15 16.66
C GLU A 338 30.85 10.96 15.15
N GLY A 339 31.08 9.70 14.77
CA GLY A 339 31.22 9.29 13.37
C GLY A 339 29.84 8.98 12.78
N THR A 340 29.76 8.76 11.46
CA THR A 340 28.50 8.38 10.81
C THR A 340 27.94 7.10 11.43
N THR A 341 26.66 7.10 11.80
CA THR A 341 25.95 5.93 12.33
C THR A 341 24.79 5.54 11.41
N LEU A 342 24.45 4.24 11.40
CA LEU A 342 23.30 3.70 10.70
C LEU A 342 22.64 2.64 11.58
N TYR A 343 21.33 2.74 11.71
CA TYR A 343 20.54 1.84 12.54
C TYR A 343 19.22 1.50 11.86
N ASN A 344 18.82 0.23 11.88
CA ASN A 344 17.56 -0.25 11.35
C ASN A 344 16.74 -0.96 12.44
N HIS A 345 15.56 -0.44 12.76
CA HIS A 345 14.52 -1.16 13.51
C HIS A 345 13.53 -1.75 12.52
N PHE A 346 13.22 -3.03 12.62
CA PHE A 346 12.26 -3.65 11.70
C PHE A 346 11.38 -4.68 12.40
N GLU A 347 10.19 -4.89 11.85
CA GLU A 347 9.30 -5.98 12.23
C GLU A 347 9.31 -7.05 11.15
N ALA A 348 9.28 -8.32 11.57
CA ALA A 348 9.21 -9.45 10.66
C ALA A 348 8.16 -10.46 11.09
N ILE A 349 7.63 -11.21 10.14
CA ILE A 349 6.77 -12.38 10.38
C ILE A 349 7.47 -13.65 9.86
N PRO A 350 7.04 -14.85 10.28
CA PRO A 350 7.54 -16.08 9.68
C PRO A 350 7.28 -16.10 8.16
N ALA A 351 8.25 -16.55 7.36
CA ALA A 351 8.13 -16.58 5.91
C ALA A 351 7.34 -17.78 5.36
N ASP A 352 6.78 -18.63 6.23
CA ASP A 352 5.93 -19.76 5.88
C ASP A 352 4.49 -19.37 5.51
N ARG A 353 4.18 -18.07 5.56
CA ARG A 353 2.86 -17.51 5.28
C ARG A 353 2.96 -16.18 4.56
N THR A 354 1.94 -15.87 3.79
CA THR A 354 1.80 -14.59 3.11
C THR A 354 1.31 -13.52 4.08
N TRP A 355 2.00 -12.37 4.12
CA TRP A 355 1.50 -11.21 4.86
C TRP A 355 0.37 -10.57 4.07
N ARG A 356 -0.76 -10.29 4.72
CA ARG A 356 -1.89 -9.61 4.09
C ARG A 356 -2.33 -8.41 4.91
N VAL A 357 -2.87 -7.43 4.20
CA VAL A 357 -3.50 -6.27 4.83
C VAL A 357 -4.74 -6.73 5.58
N PRO A 358 -4.96 -6.29 6.83
CA PRO A 358 -6.24 -6.49 7.51
C PRO A 358 -7.42 -5.97 6.68
N PRO A 359 -8.58 -6.63 6.71
CA PRO A 359 -9.75 -6.15 5.97
C PRO A 359 -10.07 -4.67 6.27
N GLN A 360 -10.19 -3.88 5.21
CA GLN A 360 -10.41 -2.43 5.32
C GLN A 360 -11.89 -2.07 5.20
N ALA A 361 -12.29 -1.01 5.91
CA ALA A 361 -13.64 -0.46 5.80
C ALA A 361 -13.94 -0.02 4.36
N LYS A 362 -15.14 -0.36 3.87
CA LYS A 362 -15.61 0.03 2.54
C LYS A 362 -16.43 1.32 2.65
N PRO A 363 -16.40 2.19 1.63
CA PRO A 363 -17.26 3.36 1.61
C PRO A 363 -18.74 2.94 1.66
N SER A 364 -19.52 3.63 2.49
CA SER A 364 -20.96 3.44 2.58
C SER A 364 -21.69 4.53 1.80
N VAL A 365 -22.87 4.18 1.30
CA VAL A 365 -23.82 5.13 0.72
C VAL A 365 -24.89 5.39 1.76
N ASP A 366 -24.98 6.64 2.25
CA ASP A 366 -25.84 6.99 3.39
C ASP A 366 -27.34 6.81 3.13
N GLY A 367 -27.74 6.75 1.86
CA GLY A 367 -29.12 6.50 1.50
C GLY A 367 -29.35 6.40 -0.01
N PRO A 368 -30.60 6.17 -0.42
CA PRO A 368 -30.95 6.06 -1.82
C PRO A 368 -30.59 7.32 -2.61
N GLN A 369 -30.05 7.14 -3.81
CA GLN A 369 -29.73 8.22 -4.74
C GLN A 369 -30.62 8.15 -5.98
N SER A 370 -30.95 9.31 -6.55
CA SER A 370 -31.64 9.38 -7.83
C SER A 370 -30.66 9.12 -8.97
N ALA A 371 -31.11 8.38 -10.00
CA ALA A 371 -30.33 8.11 -11.20
C ALA A 371 -31.20 8.25 -12.44
N ILE A 372 -30.58 8.61 -13.57
CA ILE A 372 -31.25 8.71 -14.86
C ILE A 372 -31.19 7.33 -15.53
N VAL A 373 -32.34 6.81 -15.95
CA VAL A 373 -32.40 5.57 -16.74
C VAL A 373 -31.81 5.83 -18.12
N THR A 374 -30.89 4.97 -18.54
CA THR A 374 -30.17 5.09 -19.82
C THR A 374 -30.30 3.81 -20.64
N GLY A 375 -30.39 3.95 -21.97
CA GLY A 375 -30.38 2.85 -22.94
C GLY A 375 -29.64 3.21 -24.22
N PRO A 376 -29.47 2.26 -25.16
CA PRO A 376 -28.91 2.53 -26.49
C PRO A 376 -29.66 3.66 -27.21
N ALA A 377 -28.94 4.41 -28.06
CA ALA A 377 -29.55 5.52 -28.79
C ALA A 377 -30.69 5.01 -29.69
N GLY A 378 -31.89 5.58 -29.53
CA GLY A 378 -33.07 5.24 -30.31
C GLY A 378 -34.03 4.24 -29.65
N GLU A 379 -33.68 3.68 -28.48
CA GLU A 379 -34.58 2.79 -27.72
C GLU A 379 -35.28 3.54 -26.59
N GLU A 380 -36.62 3.50 -26.58
CA GLU A 380 -37.46 4.14 -25.56
C GLU A 380 -37.62 3.26 -24.30
N SER A 381 -37.19 2.00 -24.35
CA SER A 381 -37.26 1.04 -23.24
C SER A 381 -36.15 -0.02 -23.36
N SER A 382 -35.32 -0.18 -22.32
CA SER A 382 -34.17 -1.11 -22.31
C SER A 382 -34.33 -2.28 -21.33
N ALA A 383 -35.56 -2.65 -20.97
CA ALA A 383 -35.82 -3.73 -20.01
C ALA A 383 -35.75 -5.10 -20.70
N THR A 384 -34.79 -5.94 -20.34
CA THR A 384 -34.78 -7.37 -20.70
C THR A 384 -35.25 -8.19 -19.49
N SER A 385 -35.94 -9.31 -19.71
CA SER A 385 -36.85 -10.01 -18.79
C SER A 385 -36.34 -10.42 -17.40
N MET A 386 -35.06 -10.24 -17.08
CA MET A 386 -34.51 -10.25 -15.71
C MET A 386 -33.23 -9.38 -15.60
N ALA A 387 -32.88 -8.63 -16.64
CA ALA A 387 -31.69 -7.78 -16.68
C ALA A 387 -32.09 -6.37 -16.25
N GLY A 388 -31.42 -5.84 -15.23
CA GLY A 388 -31.64 -4.47 -14.76
C GLY A 388 -31.48 -3.44 -15.88
N CYS A 389 -32.09 -2.28 -15.70
CA CYS A 389 -31.86 -1.14 -16.59
C CYS A 389 -30.45 -0.55 -16.35
N GLY A 390 -29.88 0.10 -17.37
CA GLY A 390 -28.69 0.93 -17.18
C GLY A 390 -29.05 2.22 -16.45
N TYR A 391 -28.22 2.64 -15.50
CA TYR A 391 -28.42 3.88 -14.74
C TYR A 391 -27.18 4.78 -14.83
N ALA A 392 -27.41 6.09 -15.00
CA ALA A 392 -26.39 7.12 -14.85
C ALA A 392 -26.66 7.92 -13.57
N PHE A 393 -25.69 7.93 -12.65
CA PHE A 393 -25.77 8.70 -11.40
C PHE A 393 -25.23 10.12 -11.61
N THR A 394 -25.81 11.08 -10.90
CA THR A 394 -25.28 12.45 -10.86
C THR A 394 -23.96 12.46 -10.11
N GLY A 395 -22.88 12.92 -10.75
CA GLY A 395 -21.55 13.06 -10.13
C GLY A 395 -20.59 11.88 -10.35
N THR A 396 -21.02 10.80 -11.02
CA THR A 396 -20.12 9.68 -11.37
C THR A 396 -19.56 9.82 -12.78
N ALA A 397 -18.25 9.62 -12.93
CA ALA A 397 -17.63 9.43 -14.24
C ALA A 397 -17.51 7.92 -14.54
N THR A 398 -18.04 7.47 -15.67
CA THR A 398 -17.86 6.09 -16.14
C THR A 398 -16.56 6.01 -16.93
N VAL A 399 -15.63 5.15 -16.49
CA VAL A 399 -14.39 4.89 -17.23
C VAL A 399 -14.64 3.68 -18.14
N ARG A 400 -14.79 3.94 -19.45
CA ARG A 400 -14.72 2.90 -20.49
C ARG A 400 -13.39 3.05 -21.23
N GLU A 401 -12.79 1.93 -21.59
CA GLU A 401 -11.43 1.79 -22.17
C GLU A 401 -10.88 3.07 -22.84
N THR A 402 -9.76 3.55 -22.31
CA THR A 402 -8.84 4.57 -22.84
C THR A 402 -9.34 5.98 -23.18
N ARG A 403 -10.53 6.43 -22.75
CA ARG A 403 -10.88 7.87 -22.83
C ARG A 403 -11.50 8.40 -21.56
N THR A 404 -10.89 9.45 -21.00
CA THR A 404 -11.46 10.32 -19.98
C THR A 404 -12.79 10.87 -20.50
N VAL A 405 -13.92 10.34 -20.00
CA VAL A 405 -15.24 10.86 -20.33
C VAL A 405 -15.48 12.07 -19.42
N ARG A 406 -15.51 13.27 -20.02
CA ARG A 406 -15.94 14.50 -19.35
C ARG A 406 -17.34 14.29 -18.76
N ALA A 407 -17.54 14.75 -17.53
CA ALA A 407 -18.86 15.05 -17.01
C ALA A 407 -19.53 16.06 -17.96
N GLY A 408 -20.39 15.58 -18.84
CA GLY A 408 -21.04 16.40 -19.85
C GLY A 408 -22.18 17.20 -19.25
N TYR A 409 -21.91 18.43 -18.82
CA TYR A 409 -22.92 19.48 -18.80
C TYR A 409 -23.03 20.06 -20.21
N GLY A 410 -24.16 19.81 -20.86
CA GLY A 410 -24.43 20.28 -22.22
C GLY A 410 -25.93 20.39 -22.47
N CYS A 411 -26.66 21.09 -21.61
CA CYS A 411 -28.05 21.43 -21.88
C CYS A 411 -28.10 22.65 -22.81
N ARG A 412 -28.21 22.42 -24.12
CA ARG A 412 -28.94 23.34 -25.01
C ARG A 412 -30.18 22.61 -25.49
N ARG A 413 -31.31 22.83 -24.82
CA ARG A 413 -32.63 22.61 -25.42
C ARG A 413 -33.35 23.95 -25.56
N HIS A 414 -33.54 24.35 -26.81
CA HIS A 414 -34.73 25.09 -27.18
C HIS A 414 -35.96 24.19 -26.96
N GLY A 415 -36.93 24.74 -26.24
CA GLY A 415 -38.38 24.50 -26.35
C GLY A 415 -38.89 23.07 -26.48
N ARG A 416 -39.45 22.53 -25.39
CA ARG A 416 -40.88 22.21 -25.20
C ARG A 416 -41.01 21.22 -24.04
N GLU A 417 -41.85 21.58 -23.07
CA GLU A 417 -42.32 20.74 -21.96
C GLU A 417 -42.86 19.41 -22.49
N ARG A 418 -42.51 18.28 -21.83
CA ARG A 418 -43.38 17.10 -21.62
C ARG A 418 -42.98 16.32 -20.36
N ASP A 419 -43.94 16.25 -19.45
CA ASP A 419 -44.32 15.18 -18.52
C ASP A 419 -43.26 14.39 -17.74
N LEU A 420 -43.20 14.68 -16.43
CA LEU A 420 -42.64 13.82 -15.39
C LEU A 420 -43.56 12.61 -15.16
N ALA A 421 -43.20 11.44 -15.69
CA ALA A 421 -43.88 10.19 -15.37
C ALA A 421 -43.30 9.58 -14.06
N THR A 422 -43.95 9.84 -12.92
CA THR A 422 -43.75 9.06 -11.69
C THR A 422 -44.37 7.67 -11.82
N TRP A 423 -43.54 6.64 -11.96
CA TRP A 423 -43.99 5.24 -11.85
C TRP A 423 -44.00 4.82 -10.39
N ARG A 424 -45.19 4.69 -9.78
CA ARG A 424 -45.40 4.02 -8.48
C ARG A 424 -45.65 2.53 -8.72
N TYR A 425 -44.68 1.67 -8.41
CA TYR A 425 -44.94 0.24 -8.26
C TYR A 425 -45.70 0.00 -6.95
N ARG A 426 -46.95 -0.46 -7.02
CA ARG A 426 -47.71 -1.04 -5.89
C ARG A 426 -47.67 -2.57 -6.02
N GLY A 427 -47.00 -3.24 -5.10
CA GLY A 427 -46.93 -4.71 -5.06
C GLY A 427 -46.88 -5.25 -3.62
N TRP A 428 -48.06 -5.43 -3.03
CA TRP A 428 -48.46 -6.43 -2.02
C TRP A 428 -47.45 -6.79 -0.91
N ALA A 429 -47.53 -6.07 0.22
CA ALA A 429 -47.05 -6.56 1.51
C ALA A 429 -48.12 -7.44 2.16
N ARG A 430 -47.89 -8.76 2.28
CA ARG A 430 -48.60 -9.60 3.24
C ARG A 430 -47.87 -9.52 4.58
N ARG A 431 -48.56 -8.97 5.58
CA ARG A 431 -48.20 -9.07 7.00
C ARG A 431 -48.13 -10.53 7.41
N LEU A 432 -47.02 -10.95 8.02
CA LEU A 432 -47.01 -12.02 9.02
C LEU A 432 -46.40 -11.44 10.29
N SER A 433 -47.26 -11.31 11.30
CA SER A 433 -46.95 -10.98 12.67
C SER A 433 -46.29 -12.15 13.37
N TRP A 434 -45.25 -11.91 14.16
CA TRP A 434 -44.99 -12.68 15.37
C TRP A 434 -44.69 -11.72 16.52
N THR A 435 -45.44 -11.92 17.58
CA THR A 435 -45.39 -11.29 18.90
C THR A 435 -44.27 -11.88 19.76
N SER A 436 -43.74 -11.02 20.63
CA SER A 436 -43.00 -11.27 21.90
C SER A 436 -41.73 -12.11 21.84
#